data_AF-A0A0J6FVP2-F1
#
_entry.id   AF-A0A0J6FVP2-F1
#
_cell.length_a   1.000
_cell.length_b   1.000
_cell.length_c   1.000
_cell.angle_alpha   90.00
_cell.angle_beta   90.00
_cell.angle_gamma   90.00
#
_symmetry.space_group_name_H-M   'P 1'
#
loop_
_entity.id
_entity.type
_entity.pdbx_description
1 polymer ?
#
loop_
_entity_poly.entity_id
_entity_poly.type
_entity_poly.pdbx_seq_one_letter_code
_entity_poly.pdbx_strand_id
1 'polypeptide(L)'
;MNAGFIVYIVTNPTLRSRKLCSSTISRLEEILSQESKKAGYDFLDAIVLETETKEMVHSNKEKEDCMKRNIFFERKGYLHFNTLHYQQPPLNRVEPSIPFNLFVKNYRDTLTTKERLFDIILDIYQEKYFNINGIDKATLDHCLQDKGITRQVTNC
;
A
#
# COMPACT_ATOMS: atom_id res chain seq x y z
N MET A 1 -4.17 1.59 -14.24
CA MET A 1 -3.49 2.82 -13.75
C MET A 1 -2.03 2.46 -13.52
N ASN A 2 -1.08 3.36 -13.80
CA ASN A 2 0.35 3.06 -13.72
C ASN A 2 0.88 3.44 -12.34
N ALA A 3 0.85 2.49 -11.39
CA ALA A 3 1.32 2.73 -10.02
C ALA A 3 2.29 1.66 -9.54
N GLY A 4 3.16 2.08 -8.63
CA GLY A 4 4.03 1.19 -7.87
C GLY A 4 3.40 0.77 -6.55
N PHE A 5 3.69 -0.45 -6.10
CA PHE A 5 3.27 -0.94 -4.79
C PHE A 5 4.48 -1.45 -4.00
N ILE A 6 4.68 -0.90 -2.80
CA ILE A 6 5.75 -1.31 -1.89
C ILE A 6 5.15 -2.22 -0.82
N VAL A 7 5.54 -3.50 -0.88
CA VAL A 7 5.07 -4.52 0.07
C VAL A 7 5.90 -4.50 1.36
N TYR A 8 7.23 -4.53 1.24
CA TYR A 8 8.14 -4.55 2.39
C TYR A 8 9.32 -3.62 2.16
N ILE A 9 9.61 -2.79 3.15
CA ILE A 9 10.85 -2.04 3.25
C ILE A 9 11.37 -2.13 4.69
N VAL A 10 12.61 -2.59 4.83
CA VAL A 10 13.26 -2.71 6.13
C VAL A 10 14.67 -2.15 6.05
N THR A 11 15.09 -1.49 7.11
CA THR A 11 16.49 -1.07 7.28
C THR A 11 17.00 -1.71 8.54
N ASN A 12 18.25 -2.20 8.50
CA ASN A 12 18.90 -2.75 9.68
C ASN A 12 18.79 -1.75 10.86
N PRO A 13 18.21 -2.14 12.01
CA PRO A 13 18.05 -1.26 13.16
C PRO A 13 19.35 -0.59 13.63
N THR A 14 20.49 -1.26 13.49
CA THR A 14 21.81 -0.73 13.89
C THR A 14 22.31 0.40 12.99
N LEU A 15 21.71 0.54 11.79
CA LEU A 15 22.04 1.56 10.80
C LEU A 15 20.96 2.65 10.68
N ARG A 16 20.01 2.70 11.63
CA ARG A 16 18.99 3.76 11.71
C ARG A 16 19.65 5.15 11.80
N SER A 17 18.89 6.18 11.41
CA SER A 17 19.33 7.59 11.40
C SER A 17 20.47 7.94 10.43
N ARG A 18 20.92 7.01 9.59
CA ARG A 18 21.92 7.25 8.53
C ARG A 18 21.31 7.56 7.16
N LYS A 19 20.06 8.03 7.13
CA LYS A 19 19.27 8.31 5.91
C LYS A 19 19.09 7.14 4.93
N LEU A 20 19.48 5.91 5.28
CA LEU A 20 19.42 4.74 4.38
C LEU A 20 18.00 4.47 3.84
N CYS A 21 16.99 4.39 4.70
CA CYS A 21 15.60 4.18 4.27
C CYS A 21 15.13 5.32 3.35
N SER A 22 15.49 6.56 3.71
CA SER A 22 15.18 7.75 2.90
C SER A 22 15.79 7.67 1.49
N SER A 23 17.07 7.32 1.39
CA SER A 23 17.76 7.16 0.10
C SER A 23 17.22 5.97 -0.69
N THR A 24 16.86 4.88 -0.01
CA THR A 24 16.28 3.68 -0.63
C THR A 24 14.93 4.00 -1.27
N ILE A 25 14.05 4.70 -0.54
CA ILE A 25 12.76 5.15 -1.08
C ILE A 25 12.98 6.07 -2.28
N SER A 26 13.81 7.10 -2.15
CA SER A 26 14.07 8.01 -3.28
C SER A 26 14.57 7.26 -4.52
N ARG A 27 15.45 6.26 -4.34
CA ARG A 27 15.94 5.45 -5.46
C ARG A 27 14.86 4.54 -6.06
N LEU A 28 14.00 3.94 -5.23
CA LEU A 28 12.86 3.16 -5.70
C LEU A 28 11.89 4.03 -6.51
N GLU A 29 11.58 5.23 -6.03
CA GLU A 29 10.71 6.19 -6.72
C GLU A 29 11.28 6.59 -8.09
N GLU A 30 12.58 6.84 -8.17
CA GLU A 30 13.28 7.10 -9.44
C GLU A 30 13.17 5.93 -10.42
N ILE A 31 13.45 4.70 -9.96
CA ILE A 31 13.40 3.50 -10.80
C ILE A 31 11.99 3.29 -11.32
N LEU A 32 10.97 3.35 -10.45
CA LEU A 32 9.56 3.18 -10.85
C LEU A 32 9.13 4.23 -11.87
N SER A 33 9.57 5.48 -11.71
CA SER A 33 9.31 6.56 -12.68
C SER A 33 9.97 6.29 -14.04
N GLN A 34 11.18 5.74 -14.05
CA GLN A 34 11.88 5.38 -15.29
C GLN A 34 11.21 4.19 -16.00
N GLU A 35 10.84 3.14 -15.26
CA GLU A 35 10.18 1.96 -15.82
C GLU A 35 8.77 2.29 -16.35
N SER A 36 8.04 3.15 -15.65
CA SER A 36 6.80 3.75 -16.15
C SER A 36 6.96 4.35 -17.56
N LYS A 37 8.00 5.15 -17.76
CA LYS A 37 8.28 5.79 -19.06
C LYS A 37 8.66 4.79 -20.13
N LYS A 38 9.48 3.78 -19.78
CA LYS A 38 9.84 2.69 -20.71
C LYS A 38 8.63 1.87 -21.15
N ALA A 39 7.64 1.71 -20.27
CA ALA A 39 6.38 1.04 -20.58
C ALA A 39 5.41 1.89 -21.42
N GLY A 40 5.78 3.12 -21.80
CA GLY A 40 4.99 4.00 -22.66
C GLY A 40 4.05 4.95 -21.92
N TYR A 41 4.15 5.08 -20.60
CA TYR A 41 3.41 6.08 -19.82
C TYR A 41 4.21 7.37 -19.68
N ASP A 42 3.56 8.53 -19.80
CA ASP A 42 4.22 9.82 -19.62
C ASP A 42 4.82 9.99 -18.21
N PHE A 43 4.13 9.46 -17.20
CA PHE A 43 4.49 9.56 -15.78
C PHE A 43 3.92 8.41 -14.96
N LEU A 44 4.57 8.15 -13.82
CA LEU A 44 4.05 7.33 -12.74
C LEU A 44 2.86 8.06 -12.11
N ASP A 45 1.75 7.36 -11.86
CA ASP A 45 0.54 7.98 -11.32
C ASP A 45 0.66 8.14 -9.80
N ALA A 46 0.99 7.03 -9.14
CA ALA A 46 1.09 6.96 -7.70
C ALA A 46 2.04 5.86 -7.25
N ILE A 47 2.47 5.95 -5.99
CA ILE A 47 3.05 4.83 -5.25
C ILE A 47 2.19 4.60 -4.01
N VAL A 48 1.84 3.34 -3.80
CA VAL A 48 1.10 2.89 -2.63
C VAL A 48 1.95 1.98 -1.75
N LEU A 49 1.70 2.02 -0.45
CA LEU A 49 2.34 1.13 0.52
C LEU A 49 1.40 0.79 1.67
N GLU A 50 1.61 -0.39 2.24
CA GLU A 50 0.89 -0.90 3.40
C GLU A 50 1.76 -0.81 4.65
N THR A 51 1.19 -0.43 5.79
CA THR A 51 1.87 -0.52 7.09
C THR A 51 0.94 -1.01 8.19
N GLU A 52 1.49 -1.69 9.20
CA GLU A 52 0.72 -2.13 10.36
C GLU A 52 0.16 -0.92 11.13
N THR A 53 -1.02 -1.07 11.71
CA THR A 53 -1.61 -0.06 12.59
C THR A 53 -1.06 -0.16 14.01
N LYS A 54 -1.18 0.93 14.79
CA LYS A 54 -0.73 0.95 16.20
C LYS A 54 -1.55 0.03 17.11
N GLU A 55 -2.76 -0.32 16.66
CA GLU A 55 -3.68 -1.22 17.36
C GLU A 55 -3.25 -2.69 17.25
N MET A 56 -2.43 -3.04 16.24
CA MET A 56 -1.93 -4.40 16.04
C MET A 56 -0.79 -4.78 16.99
N VAL A 57 -0.15 -3.82 17.65
CA VAL A 57 1.07 -4.06 18.42
C VAL A 57 0.81 -4.00 19.92
N HIS A 58 1.47 -4.91 20.65
CA HIS A 58 1.16 -5.16 22.05
C HIS A 58 2.07 -4.40 23.02
N SER A 59 3.27 -4.00 22.58
CA SER A 59 4.21 -3.25 23.43
C SER A 59 4.21 -1.75 23.14
N ASN A 60 4.50 -0.94 24.17
CA ASN A 60 4.65 0.51 24.01
C ASN A 60 5.78 0.86 23.01
N LYS A 61 6.85 0.06 22.98
CA LYS A 61 7.96 0.24 22.04
C LYS A 61 7.52 0.06 20.59
N GLU A 62 6.72 -0.96 20.31
CA GLU A 62 6.20 -1.18 18.95
C GLU A 62 5.21 -0.09 18.54
N LYS A 63 4.38 0.41 19.48
CA LYS A 63 3.49 1.54 19.21
C LYS A 63 4.26 2.78 18.79
N GLU A 64 5.34 3.10 19.50
CA GLU A 64 6.22 4.21 19.12
C GLU A 64 6.89 3.98 17.75
N ASP A 65 7.35 2.76 17.47
CA ASP A 65 7.97 2.45 16.18
C ASP A 65 6.96 2.54 15.03
N CYS A 66 5.69 2.16 15.24
CA CYS A 66 4.60 2.40 14.30
C CYS A 66 4.38 3.90 14.04
N MET A 67 4.34 4.72 15.10
CA MET A 67 4.19 6.17 14.97
C MET A 67 5.37 6.80 14.21
N LYS A 68 6.61 6.40 14.53
CA LYS A 68 7.82 6.88 13.84
C LYS A 68 7.79 6.53 12.35
N ARG A 69 7.30 5.33 12.01
CA ARG A 69 7.13 4.88 10.62
C ARG A 69 6.09 5.71 9.87
N ASN A 70 4.94 5.98 10.47
CA ASN A 70 3.89 6.80 9.83
C ASN A 70 4.39 8.23 9.59
N ILE A 71 5.01 8.87 10.59
CA ILE A 71 5.61 10.21 10.46
C ILE A 71 6.70 10.22 9.36
N PHE A 72 7.49 9.16 9.27
CA PHE A 72 8.52 9.04 8.23
C PHE A 72 7.92 9.04 6.82
N PHE A 73 6.86 8.27 6.58
CA PHE A 73 6.19 8.23 5.28
C PHE A 73 5.47 9.54 4.95
N GLU A 74 4.81 10.16 5.92
CA GLU A 74 4.19 11.49 5.77
C GLU A 74 5.23 12.55 5.35
N ARG A 75 6.39 12.57 6.00
CA ARG A 75 7.52 13.45 5.62
C ARG A 75 8.07 13.16 4.22
N LYS A 76 7.80 11.98 3.66
CA LYS A 76 8.17 11.60 2.30
C LYS A 76 7.09 11.90 1.26
N GLY A 77 5.99 12.52 1.67
CA GLY A 77 4.88 12.89 0.80
C GLY A 77 3.84 11.78 0.60
N TYR A 78 3.90 10.72 1.41
CA TYR A 78 2.86 9.70 1.42
C TYR A 78 1.74 10.14 2.36
N LEU A 79 0.52 10.16 1.84
CA LEU A 79 -0.67 10.55 2.59
C LEU A 79 -1.44 9.30 3.00
N HIS A 80 -1.93 9.27 4.24
CA HIS A 80 -2.75 8.18 4.72
C HIS A 80 -4.13 8.21 4.04
N PHE A 81 -4.53 7.11 3.42
CA PHE A 81 -5.85 6.96 2.84
C PHE A 81 -6.86 6.56 3.93
N ASN A 82 -7.57 7.55 4.46
CA ASN A 82 -8.50 7.39 5.57
C ASN A 82 -9.96 7.19 5.14
N THR A 83 -10.26 7.22 3.84
CA THR A 83 -11.64 7.09 3.32
C THR A 83 -12.17 5.65 3.39
N LEU A 84 -11.29 4.68 3.64
CA LEU A 84 -11.60 3.28 3.79
C LEU A 84 -10.80 2.69 4.96
N HIS A 85 -11.43 1.84 5.75
CA HIS A 85 -10.73 0.97 6.70
C HIS A 85 -10.05 -0.16 5.92
N TYR A 86 -8.84 0.08 5.43
CA TYR A 86 -8.06 -0.89 4.70
C TYR A 86 -7.69 -2.09 5.58
N GLN A 87 -7.73 -3.29 5.00
CA GLN A 87 -7.42 -4.52 5.71
C GLN A 87 -6.56 -5.42 4.83
N GLN A 88 -5.64 -6.13 5.48
CA GLN A 88 -5.03 -7.30 4.92
C GLN A 88 -6.02 -8.48 5.05
N PRO A 89 -6.32 -9.22 3.97
CA PRO A 89 -7.17 -10.39 4.04
C PRO A 89 -6.52 -11.50 4.89
N PRO A 90 -7.31 -12.36 5.53
CA PRO A 90 -6.81 -13.48 6.30
C PRO A 90 -6.23 -14.55 5.38
N LEU A 91 -5.36 -15.41 5.92
CA LEU A 91 -4.79 -16.53 5.16
C LEU A 91 -5.84 -17.58 4.80
N ASN A 92 -6.93 -17.66 5.57
CA ASN A 92 -8.06 -18.55 5.36
C ASN A 92 -9.35 -17.93 5.94
N ARG A 93 -10.51 -18.51 5.63
CA ARG A 93 -11.83 -17.98 6.06
C ARG A 93 -12.10 -17.97 7.57
N VAL A 94 -11.30 -18.66 8.36
CA VAL A 94 -11.52 -18.80 9.81
C VAL A 94 -10.87 -17.65 10.57
N GLU A 95 -9.81 -17.08 9.99
CA GLU A 95 -9.07 -15.98 10.59
C GLU A 95 -9.69 -14.62 10.26
N PRO A 96 -9.61 -13.64 11.17
CA PRO A 96 -10.09 -12.30 10.90
C PRO A 96 -9.13 -11.52 9.98
N SER A 97 -9.67 -10.66 9.13
CA SER A 97 -8.89 -9.66 8.40
C SER A 97 -8.18 -8.71 9.36
N ILE A 98 -6.95 -8.33 9.04
CA ILE A 98 -6.10 -7.51 9.91
C ILE A 98 -6.14 -6.05 9.42
N PRO A 99 -6.45 -5.07 10.27
CA PRO A 99 -6.41 -3.65 9.88
C PRO A 99 -4.99 -3.22 9.48
N PHE A 100 -4.86 -2.53 8.35
CA PHE A 100 -3.60 -1.95 7.89
C PHE A 100 -3.80 -0.49 7.49
N ASN A 101 -2.76 0.33 7.60
CA ASN A 101 -2.74 1.64 6.96
C ASN A 101 -2.41 1.46 5.48
N LEU A 102 -3.13 2.17 4.62
CA LEU A 102 -2.77 2.32 3.22
C LEU A 102 -2.30 3.76 2.99
N PHE A 103 -1.07 3.92 2.51
CA PHE A 103 -0.46 5.21 2.22
C PHE A 103 -0.31 5.40 0.72
N VAL A 104 -0.53 6.62 0.24
CA VAL A 104 -0.51 6.96 -1.18
C VAL A 104 0.34 8.20 -1.40
N LYS A 105 1.29 8.14 -2.33
CA LYS A 105 2.03 9.30 -2.83
C LYS A 105 1.68 9.51 -4.29
N ASN A 106 1.11 10.67 -4.60
CA ASN A 106 0.70 11.04 -5.96
C ASN A 106 1.87 11.71 -6.69
N TYR A 107 2.02 11.40 -7.97
CA TYR A 107 3.01 12.02 -8.86
C TYR A 107 2.34 12.83 -9.99
N ARG A 108 1.00 12.78 -10.07
CA ARG A 108 0.19 13.74 -10.84
C ARG A 108 -0.15 14.94 -9.96
N ASP A 109 -0.41 16.09 -10.57
CA ASP A 109 -0.98 17.26 -9.88
C ASP A 109 -2.38 16.99 -9.31
N THR A 110 -3.06 15.95 -9.82
CA THR A 110 -4.35 15.50 -9.32
C THR A 110 -4.18 14.38 -8.29
N LEU A 111 -4.86 14.52 -7.15
CA LEU A 111 -4.96 13.46 -6.15
C LEU A 111 -5.64 12.24 -6.77
N THR A 112 -5.14 11.04 -6.45
CA THR A 112 -5.80 9.79 -6.86
C THR A 112 -7.21 9.76 -6.26
N THR A 113 -8.20 9.57 -7.13
CA THR A 113 -9.61 9.50 -6.73
C THR A 113 -9.87 8.20 -5.96
N LYS A 114 -11.01 8.16 -5.24
CA LYS A 114 -11.43 6.97 -4.51
C LYS A 114 -11.57 5.75 -5.42
N GLU A 115 -12.12 5.94 -6.62
CA GLU A 115 -12.35 4.90 -7.62
C GLU A 115 -11.04 4.32 -8.10
N ARG A 116 -10.06 5.17 -8.43
CA ARG A 116 -8.71 4.71 -8.82
C ARG A 116 -8.00 3.98 -7.69
N LEU A 117 -8.18 4.41 -6.45
CA LEU A 117 -7.64 3.69 -5.28
C LEU A 117 -8.30 2.33 -5.10
N PHE A 118 -9.58 2.19 -5.42
CA PHE A 118 -10.25 0.88 -5.39
C PHE A 118 -9.68 -0.05 -6.46
N ASP A 119 -9.41 0.45 -7.66
CA ASP A 119 -8.73 -0.33 -8.70
C ASP A 119 -7.34 -0.81 -8.23
N ILE A 120 -6.57 0.07 -7.57
CA ILE A 120 -5.27 -0.31 -6.97
C ILE A 120 -5.45 -1.43 -5.94
N ILE A 121 -6.41 -1.29 -5.03
CA ILE A 121 -6.65 -2.27 -3.96
C ILE A 121 -7.02 -3.62 -4.58
N LEU A 122 -7.85 -3.62 -5.63
CA LEU A 122 -8.22 -4.84 -6.34
C LEU A 122 -7.02 -5.49 -7.02
N ASP A 123 -6.14 -4.70 -7.63
CA ASP A 123 -4.90 -5.19 -8.23
C ASP A 123 -3.92 -5.71 -7.16
N ILE A 124 -3.83 -5.08 -5.98
CA ILE A 124 -3.07 -5.60 -4.83
C ILE A 124 -3.64 -6.95 -4.38
N TYR A 125 -4.97 -7.07 -4.27
CA TYR A 125 -5.62 -8.32 -3.88
C TYR A 125 -5.37 -9.43 -4.89
N GLN A 126 -5.40 -9.11 -6.17
CA GLN A 126 -5.10 -10.07 -7.23
C GLN A 126 -3.62 -10.48 -7.24
N GLU A 127 -2.70 -9.53 -7.19
CA GLU A 127 -1.27 -9.82 -7.37
C GLU A 127 -0.63 -10.32 -6.07
N LYS A 128 -0.72 -9.56 -4.99
CA LYS A 128 -0.10 -9.94 -3.72
C LYS A 128 -0.85 -11.09 -3.06
N TYR A 129 -2.15 -10.93 -2.83
CA TYR A 129 -2.88 -11.84 -1.96
C TYR A 129 -3.29 -13.14 -2.66
N PHE A 130 -3.74 -13.07 -3.92
CA PHE A 130 -4.09 -14.27 -4.69
C PHE A 130 -2.86 -14.91 -5.35
N ASN A 131 -2.17 -14.21 -6.27
CA ASN A 131 -1.12 -14.83 -7.08
C ASN A 131 0.12 -15.21 -6.25
N ILE A 132 0.59 -14.33 -5.36
CA ILE A 132 1.82 -14.55 -4.58
C ILE A 132 1.55 -15.32 -3.29
N ASN A 133 0.58 -14.89 -2.48
CA ASN A 133 0.32 -15.51 -1.17
C ASN A 133 -0.59 -16.75 -1.26
N GLY A 134 -1.24 -16.99 -2.40
CA GLY A 134 -2.07 -18.18 -2.61
C GLY A 134 -3.37 -18.20 -1.80
N ILE A 135 -3.87 -17.04 -1.35
CA ILE A 135 -5.15 -16.95 -0.64
C ILE A 135 -6.26 -17.26 -1.64
N ASP A 136 -7.22 -18.10 -1.25
CA ASP A 136 -8.30 -18.48 -2.16
C ASP A 136 -9.18 -17.28 -2.52
N LYS A 137 -9.63 -17.26 -3.78
CA LYS A 137 -10.44 -16.17 -4.33
C LYS A 137 -11.69 -15.89 -3.51
N ALA A 138 -12.30 -16.93 -2.97
CA ALA A 138 -13.56 -16.80 -2.27
C ALA A 138 -13.39 -16.15 -0.88
N THR A 139 -12.21 -16.25 -0.25
CA THR A 139 -11.82 -15.46 0.94
C THR A 139 -11.60 -14.00 0.58
N LEU A 140 -10.91 -13.74 -0.53
CA LEU A 140 -10.63 -12.37 -0.99
C LEU A 140 -11.90 -11.62 -1.40
N ASP A 141 -12.79 -12.28 -2.15
CA ASP A 141 -14.07 -11.71 -2.59
C ASP A 141 -14.93 -11.32 -1.39
N HIS A 142 -14.99 -12.17 -0.35
CA HIS A 142 -15.69 -11.84 0.88
C HIS A 142 -15.12 -10.58 1.56
N CYS A 143 -13.80 -10.50 1.67
CA CYS A 143 -13.13 -9.35 2.28
C CYS A 143 -13.38 -8.04 1.50
N LEU A 144 -13.44 -8.10 0.16
CA LEU A 144 -13.70 -6.93 -0.69
C LEU A 144 -15.17 -6.50 -0.63
N GLN A 145 -16.10 -7.46 -0.64
CA GLN A 145 -17.55 -7.21 -0.55
C GLN A 145 -17.94 -6.53 0.76
N ASP A 146 -17.40 -6.98 1.89
CA ASP A 146 -17.63 -6.39 3.22
C ASP A 146 -17.25 -4.91 3.29
N LYS A 147 -16.43 -4.44 2.35
CA LYS A 147 -15.93 -3.06 2.26
C LYS A 147 -16.54 -2.25 1.12
N GLY A 148 -17.47 -2.85 0.36
CA GLY A 148 -18.08 -2.21 -0.81
C GLY A 148 -17.07 -1.91 -1.91
N ILE A 149 -15.94 -2.62 -1.96
CA ILE A 149 -14.94 -2.49 -3.01
C ILE A 149 -15.32 -3.45 -4.13
N THR A 150 -15.81 -2.90 -5.24
CA THR A 150 -16.16 -3.66 -6.43
C THR A 150 -15.55 -2.96 -7.64
N ARG A 151 -15.11 -3.72 -8.66
CA ARG A 151 -14.78 -3.10 -9.95
C ARG A 151 -16.06 -2.47 -10.47
N GLN A 152 -16.09 -1.15 -10.56
CA GLN A 152 -17.12 -0.51 -11.37
C GLN A 152 -16.78 -0.84 -12.82
N VAL A 153 -17.66 -1.60 -13.48
CA VAL A 153 -17.58 -1.81 -14.93
C VAL A 153 -17.85 -0.44 -15.56
N THR A 154 -16.79 0.30 -15.86
CA THR A 154 -16.90 1.46 -16.73
C THR A 154 -17.09 0.91 -18.12
N ASN A 155 -18.33 0.97 -18.61
CA ASN A 155 -18.61 0.75 -20.03
C ASN A 155 -17.83 1.82 -20.81
N CYS A 156 -16.78 1.41 -21.50
CA CYS A 156 -16.19 2.18 -22.60
C CYS A 156 -17.06 2.07 -23.84
#